data_AF-A0A653C422-F1
#
_entry.id   AF-A0A653C422-F1
#
_cell.length_a   1.000
_cell.length_b   1.000
_cell.length_c   1.000
_cell.angle_alpha   90.00
_cell.angle_beta   90.00
_cell.angle_gamma   90.00
#
_symmetry.space_group_name_H-M   'P 1'
#
loop_
_entity.id
_entity.type
_entity.pdbx_description
1 polymer ?
#
loop_
_entity_poly.entity_id
_entity_poly.type
_entity_poly.pdbx_seq_one_letter_code
_entity_poly.pdbx_strand_id
1 'polypeptide(L)' 'MNEEELIVHVQSYPFLYDLTDARYSNALIRVNAWEEIGDKMKRKVD' A
#
# COMPACT_ATOMS: atom_id res chain seq x y z
N MET A 1 -14.41 -0.82 6.35
CA MET A 1 -13.27 -0.91 5.42
C MET A 1 -13.82 -1.36 4.08
N ASN A 2 -13.80 -0.50 3.06
CA ASN A 2 -14.22 -0.86 1.70
C ASN A 2 -13.02 -1.48 0.96
N GLU A 3 -13.21 -2.67 0.38
CA GLU A 3 -12.19 -3.39 -0.37
C GLU A 3 -11.74 -2.60 -1.62
N GLU A 4 -12.67 -1.91 -2.28
CA GLU A 4 -12.36 -1.07 -3.46
C GLU A 4 -11.43 0.09 -3.10
N GLU A 5 -11.62 0.71 -1.93
CA GLU A 5 -10.75 1.78 -1.46
C GLU A 5 -9.35 1.27 -1.14
N LEU A 6 -9.24 0.09 -0.55
CA LEU A 6 -7.96 -0.55 -0.30
C LEU A 6 -7.21 -0.80 -1.62
N ILE A 7 -7.90 -1.31 -2.64
CA ILE A 7 -7.32 -1.56 -3.96
C ILE A 7 -6.76 -0.27 -4.57
N VAL A 8 -7.52 0.84 -4.51
CA VAL A 8 -7.06 2.14 -5.02
C VAL A 8 -5.78 2.62 -4.31
N HIS A 9 -5.70 2.46 -3.00
CA HIS A 9 -4.50 2.80 -2.25
C HIS A 9 -3.32 1.91 -2.62
N VAL A 10 -3.51 0.59 -2.72
CA VAL A 10 -2.46 -0.36 -3.09
C VAL A 10 -1.94 -0.11 -4.51
N GLN A 11 -2.80 0.24 -5.46
CA GLN A 11 -2.41 0.55 -6.84
C GLN A 11 -1.41 1.70 -6.96
N SER A 12 -1.36 2.61 -5.97
CA SER A 12 -0.37 3.70 -5.92
C SER A 12 1.05 3.25 -5.57
N TYR A 13 1.24 1.98 -5.20
CA TYR A 13 2.52 1.40 -4.79
C TYR A 13 2.82 0.12 -5.60
N PRO A 14 3.26 0.23 -6.87
CA PRO A 14 3.49 -0.93 -7.75
C PRO A 14 4.40 -2.00 -7.14
N PHE A 15 5.43 -1.59 -6.40
CA PHE A 15 6.35 -2.49 -5.68
C PHE A 15 5.70 -3.40 -4.62
N LEU A 16 4.41 -3.24 -4.32
CA LEU A 16 3.67 -4.18 -3.47
C LEU A 16 3.22 -5.44 -4.21
N TYR A 17 3.05 -5.39 -5.54
CA TYR A 17 2.47 -6.48 -6.33
C TYR A 17 3.16 -6.74 -7.69
N ASP A 18 3.91 -5.78 -8.23
CA ASP A 18 4.69 -5.92 -9.45
C ASP A 18 6.07 -6.51 -9.12
N LEU A 19 6.29 -7.77 -9.53
CA LEU A 19 7.54 -8.49 -9.34
C LEU A 19 8.72 -7.88 -10.13
N THR A 20 8.43 -7.03 -11.11
CA THR A 20 9.45 -6.37 -11.95
C THR A 20 9.89 -5.02 -11.38
N ASP A 21 9.16 -4.45 -10.41
CA ASP A 21 9.59 -3.22 -9.74
C ASP A 21 10.86 -3.50 -8.92
N ALA A 22 11.90 -2.70 -9.15
CA ALA A 22 13.19 -2.86 -8.47
C ALA A 22 13.10 -2.80 -6.93
N ARG A 23 12.03 -2.22 -6.39
CA ARG A 23 11.78 -2.11 -4.94
C ARG A 23 10.98 -3.29 -4.39
N TYR A 24 10.48 -4.21 -5.22
CA TYR A 24 9.63 -5.34 -4.78
C TYR A 24 10.33 -6.23 -3.74
N SER A 25 11.64 -6.43 -3.88
CA SER A 25 12.45 -7.21 -2.93
C SER A 25 12.81 -6.46 -1.65
N ASN A 26 12.52 -5.14 -1.57
CA ASN A 26 12.85 -4.33 -0.41
C ASN A 26 11.75 -4.42 0.66
N ALA A 27 11.97 -5.32 1.63
CA ALA A 27 11.02 -5.56 2.72
C ALA A 27 10.70 -4.29 3.53
N LEU A 28 11.69 -3.43 3.80
CA LEU A 28 11.49 -2.20 4.58
C LEU A 28 10.55 -1.22 3.85
N ILE A 29 10.77 -1.01 2.55
CA ILE A 29 9.91 -0.14 1.74
C ILE A 29 8.47 -0.67 1.71
N ARG A 30 8.31 -1.99 1.61
CA ARG A 30 6.99 -2.63 1.60
C ARG A 30 6.25 -2.48 2.93
N VAL A 31 6.93 -2.67 4.06
CA VAL A 31 6.35 -2.46 5.40
C VAL A 31 5.88 -1.01 5.56
N ASN A 32 6.75 -0.04 5.25
CA ASN A 32 6.42 1.38 5.37
C ASN A 32 5.20 1.76 4.50
N ALA A 33 5.09 1.20 3.30
CA ALA A 33 3.95 1.45 2.42
C ALA A 33 2.63 0.90 3.00
N TRP A 34 2.65 -0.30 3.61
CA TRP A 34 1.46 -0.85 4.27
C TRP A 34 1.03 -0.02 5.49
N GLU A 35 1.99 0.49 6.27
CA GLU A 35 1.70 1.41 7.37
C GLU A 35 1.04 2.70 6.86
N GLU A 36 1.58 3.30 5.80
CA GLU A 36 1.01 4.51 5.20
C GLU A 36 -0.41 4.28 4.65
N ILE A 37 -0.65 3.14 3.98
CA ILE A 37 -1.99 2.74 3.52
C ILE A 37 -2.93 2.60 4.72
N GLY A 38 -2.50 1.92 5.78
CA GLY A 38 -3.27 1.76 7.01
C GLY A 38 -3.67 3.10 7.64
N ASP A 39 -2.75 4.06 7.68
CA ASP A 39 -3.01 5.41 8.21
C ASP A 39 -3.97 6.21 7.34
N LYS A 40 -3.88 6.10 6.01
CA LYS A 40 -4.83 6.72 5.07
C LYS A 40 -6.23 6.16 5.24
N MET A 41 -6.34 4.85 5.46
CA MET A 41 -7.62 4.16 5.66
C MET A 41 -8.26 4.53 7.01
N LYS A 42 -7.46 4.77 8.06
CA LYS A 42 -7.98 5.21 9.38
C LYS A 42 -8.49 6.65 9.37
N ARG A 43 -7.76 7.57 8.72
CA ARG A 43 -8.10 9.01 8.70
C ARG A 43 -9.42 9.35 7.99
N LYS A 44 -9.99 8.43 7.22
CA LYS A 44 -11.29 8.60 6.55
C LYS A 44 -12.50 8.21 7.42
N VAL A 45 -12.28 7.65 8.61
CA VAL A 45 -13.35 7.16 9.50
C VAL A 45 -13.80 8.22 10.52
N ASP A 46 -13.26 9.45 10.46
CA ASP A 46 -13.64 10.58 11.30
C ASP A 46 -14.54 11.60 10.56
#